data_AF-A0A9D7RLA7-F1
#
_entry.id   AF-A0A9D7RLA7-F1
#
_cell.length_a   1.000
_cell.length_b   1.000
_cell.length_c   1.000
_cell.angle_alpha   90.00
_cell.angle_beta   90.00
_cell.angle_gamma   90.00
#
_symmetry.space_group_name_H-M   'P 1'
#
loop_
_entity.id
_entity.type
_entity.pdbx_description
1 polymer ?
#
loop_
_entity_poly.entity_id
_entity_poly.type
_entity_poly.pdbx_seq_one_letter_code
_entity_poly.pdbx_strand_id
1 'polypeptide(L)'
;MRGFIINRFNKHGIGLSLGSSNCVIAGNYIGTNAAGTAASPNDMHGVSIESDAENNIIGGTTAADRNVLSGNGIRRCGRAYRCNGQHDHG
;
A
#
# COMPACT_ATOMS: atom_id res chain seq x y z
N MET A 1 -0.32 8.97 -8.44
CA MET A 1 1.08 9.10 -7.96
C MET A 1 1.86 7.85 -8.33
N ARG A 2 3.09 8.00 -8.83
CA ARG A 2 3.95 6.90 -9.30
C ARG A 2 5.43 7.12 -9.02
N GLY A 3 6.20 6.04 -8.89
CA GLY A 3 7.66 6.07 -8.75
C GLY A 3 8.17 6.39 -7.34
N PHE A 4 7.30 6.40 -6.33
CA PHE A 4 7.71 6.72 -4.96
C PHE A 4 8.19 5.49 -4.20
N ILE A 5 9.18 5.70 -3.33
CA ILE A 5 9.64 4.74 -2.34
C ILE A 5 9.03 5.17 -1.00
N ILE A 6 8.13 4.36 -0.47
CA ILE A 6 7.30 4.68 0.70
C ILE A 6 7.60 3.64 1.77
N ASN A 7 8.62 3.92 2.57
CA ASN A 7 9.12 3.02 3.60
C ASN A 7 9.49 3.78 4.88
N ARG A 8 9.67 3.03 5.97
CA ARG A 8 10.12 3.53 7.28
C ARG A 8 9.19 4.58 7.92
N PHE A 9 7.92 4.59 7.54
CA PHE A 9 6.92 5.38 8.24
C PHE A 9 6.49 4.67 9.53
N ASN A 10 6.28 5.44 10.61
CA ASN A 10 5.83 4.95 11.92
C ASN A 10 4.32 4.58 11.97
N LYS A 11 3.65 4.58 10.81
CA LYS A 11 2.23 4.21 10.62
C LYS A 11 2.05 3.50 9.27
N HIS A 12 0.97 3.81 8.54
CA HIS A 12 0.73 3.32 7.18
C HIS A 12 1.65 4.04 6.19
N GLY A 13 2.05 3.37 5.11
CA GLY A 13 2.77 4.02 4.02
C GLY A 13 1.87 5.01 3.27
N ILE A 14 0.68 4.55 2.87
CA ILE A 14 -0.35 5.36 2.22
C ILE A 14 -1.67 5.18 2.96
N GLY A 15 -2.32 6.29 3.32
CA GLY A 15 -3.67 6.31 3.89
C GLY A 15 -4.63 7.01 2.93
N LEU A 16 -5.71 6.32 2.55
CA LEU A 16 -6.87 6.90 1.88
C LEU A 16 -7.98 7.02 2.92
N SER A 17 -8.28 8.26 3.33
CA SER A 17 -9.23 8.55 4.41
C SER A 17 -10.65 8.81 3.89
N LEU A 18 -11.61 8.96 4.80
CA LEU A 18 -13.02 9.30 4.51
C LEU A 18 -13.16 10.39 3.42
N GLY A 19 -13.95 10.09 2.39
CA GLY A 19 -14.24 11.02 1.28
C GLY A 19 -13.14 11.10 0.21
N SER A 20 -12.05 10.36 0.34
CA SER A 20 -11.03 10.28 -0.71
C SER A 20 -11.54 9.45 -1.89
N SER A 21 -11.64 10.08 -3.06
CA SER A 21 -12.11 9.41 -4.28
C SER A 21 -11.20 9.66 -5.47
N ASN A 22 -11.25 8.73 -6.45
CA ASN A 22 -10.51 8.82 -7.71
C ASN A 22 -8.98 8.95 -7.54
N CYS A 23 -8.42 8.42 -6.44
CA CYS A 23 -6.97 8.41 -6.23
C CYS A 23 -6.34 7.23 -6.98
N VAL A 24 -5.30 7.51 -7.76
CA VAL A 24 -4.50 6.47 -8.44
C VAL A 24 -3.14 6.35 -7.75
N ILE A 25 -2.89 5.18 -7.17
CA ILE A 25 -1.62 4.78 -6.54
C ILE A 25 -1.05 3.66 -7.41
N ALA A 26 -0.08 3.94 -8.25
CA ALA A 26 0.47 2.96 -9.19
C ALA A 26 2.00 3.08 -9.27
N GLY A 27 2.71 1.96 -9.47
CA GLY A 27 4.16 1.97 -9.67
C GLY A 27 4.97 2.48 -8.46
N ASN A 28 4.50 2.25 -7.23
CA ASN A 28 5.21 2.64 -6.00
C ASN A 28 5.80 1.42 -5.28
N TYR A 29 6.92 1.63 -4.59
CA TYR A 29 7.59 0.64 -3.76
C TYR A 29 7.28 0.93 -2.29
N ILE A 30 6.42 0.12 -1.68
CA ILE A 30 5.89 0.38 -0.34
C ILE A 30 6.38 -0.69 0.62
N GLY A 31 7.10 -0.30 1.67
CA GLY A 31 7.69 -1.22 2.65
C GLY A 31 8.93 -1.97 2.15
N THR A 32 9.50 -1.55 1.02
CA THR A 32 10.64 -2.17 0.37
C THR A 32 11.64 -1.12 -0.15
N ASN A 33 12.81 -1.55 -0.61
CA ASN A 33 13.80 -0.69 -1.25
C ASN A 33 13.38 -0.34 -2.71
N ALA A 34 14.13 0.55 -3.37
CA ALA A 34 13.87 0.98 -4.76
C ALA A 34 13.82 -0.17 -5.78
N ALA A 35 14.47 -1.29 -5.47
CA ALA A 35 14.51 -2.48 -6.32
C ALA A 35 13.39 -3.48 -6.00
N GLY A 36 12.61 -3.26 -4.93
CA GLY A 36 11.61 -4.22 -4.46
C GLY A 36 12.17 -5.47 -3.79
N THR A 37 13.49 -5.59 -3.66
CA THR A 37 14.20 -6.81 -3.27
C THR A 37 14.49 -6.93 -1.79
N ALA A 38 14.53 -5.83 -1.04
CA ALA A 38 14.84 -5.83 0.38
C ALA A 38 13.74 -5.14 1.20
N ALA A 39 13.30 -5.81 2.27
CA ALA A 39 12.30 -5.27 3.16
C ALA A 39 12.82 -4.00 3.87
N SER A 40 12.04 -2.93 3.76
CA SER A 40 12.24 -1.66 4.46
C SER A 40 10.86 -1.26 4.98
N PRO A 41 10.40 -1.87 6.08
CA PRO A 41 8.98 -1.88 6.44
C PRO A 41 8.46 -0.49 6.82
N ASN A 42 7.16 -0.26 6.59
CA ASN A 42 6.38 0.67 7.41
C ASN A 42 5.85 -0.07 8.65
N ASP A 43 5.64 0.66 9.75
CA ASP A 43 5.25 0.10 11.06
C ASP A 43 3.80 -0.44 11.10
N MET A 44 2.97 -0.08 10.12
CA MET A 44 1.61 -0.62 9.94
C MET A 44 1.40 -1.12 8.49
N HIS A 45 0.20 -0.95 7.91
CA HIS A 45 -0.09 -1.38 6.53
C HIS A 45 0.70 -0.58 5.48
N GLY A 46 0.99 -1.22 4.34
CA GLY A 46 1.55 -0.50 3.18
C GLY A 46 0.55 0.52 2.66
N VAL A 47 -0.69 0.08 2.41
CA VAL A 47 -1.81 0.95 2.02
C VAL A 47 -3.01 0.65 2.93
N SER A 48 -3.60 1.70 3.50
CA SER A 48 -4.82 1.65 4.31
C SER A 48 -5.92 2.43 3.59
N ILE A 49 -7.06 1.79 3.37
CA ILE A 49 -8.23 2.40 2.74
C ILE A 49 -9.36 2.41 3.76
N GLU A 50 -9.77 3.61 4.18
CA GLU A 50 -10.86 3.84 5.11
C GLU A 50 -12.23 3.71 4.43
N SER A 51 -13.27 3.62 5.25
CA SER A 51 -14.65 3.65 4.77
C SER A 51 -14.93 4.91 3.96
N ASP A 52 -15.80 4.80 2.96
CA ASP A 52 -16.21 5.87 2.04
C ASP A 52 -15.07 6.44 1.16
N ALA A 53 -13.97 5.70 1.03
CA ALA A 53 -12.95 5.96 0.03
C ALA A 53 -13.29 5.22 -1.28
N GLU A 54 -13.84 5.94 -2.26
CA GLU A 54 -14.45 5.34 -3.46
C GLU A 54 -13.63 5.50 -4.74
N ASN A 55 -13.77 4.57 -5.68
CA ASN A 55 -13.15 4.67 -7.02
C ASN A 55 -11.62 4.87 -7.00
N ASN A 56 -10.96 4.37 -5.96
CA ASN A 56 -9.50 4.45 -5.82
C ASN A 56 -8.84 3.26 -6.53
N ILE A 57 -7.80 3.55 -7.30
CA ILE A 57 -7.08 2.56 -8.09
C ILE A 57 -5.73 2.30 -7.43
N ILE A 58 -5.51 1.06 -6.98
CA ILE A 58 -4.24 0.61 -6.38
C ILE A 58 -3.53 -0.32 -7.34
N GLY A 59 -2.72 0.28 -8.20
CA GLY A 59 -1.95 -0.39 -9.25
C GLY A 59 -2.52 -0.07 -10.62
N GLY A 60 -2.25 -0.95 -11.58
CA GLY A 60 -2.84 -0.90 -12.91
C GLY A 60 -2.61 -2.22 -13.63
N THR A 61 -3.07 -2.29 -14.88
CA THR A 61 -3.01 -3.52 -15.68
C THR A 61 -1.63 -3.77 -16.28
N THR A 62 -0.77 -2.75 -16.36
CA THR A 62 0.59 -2.89 -16.89
C THR A 62 1.58 -3.22 -15.79
N ALA A 63 2.69 -3.87 -16.18
CA ALA A 63 3.77 -4.20 -15.24
C ALA A 63 4.36 -2.96 -14.54
N ALA A 64 4.36 -1.80 -15.22
CA ALA A 64 4.88 -0.54 -14.71
C ALA A 64 3.91 0.12 -13.71
N ASP A 65 2.62 -0.18 -13.78
CA ASP A 65 1.62 0.34 -12.86
C ASP A 65 1.52 -0.48 -11.58
N ARG A 66 2.16 -1.66 -11.51
CA ARG A 66 2.17 -2.49 -10.30
C ARG A 66 2.91 -1.81 -9.17
N ASN A 67 2.24 -1.69 -8.03
CA ASN A 67 2.93 -1.36 -6.79
C ASN A 67 3.63 -2.61 -6.25
N VAL A 68 4.82 -2.45 -5.69
CA VAL A 68 5.53 -3.52 -4.98
C VAL A 68 5.35 -3.29 -3.49
N LEU A 69 4.54 -4.14 -2.87
CA LEU A 69 4.29 -4.09 -1.43
C LEU A 69 4.96 -5.28 -0.78
N SER A 70 5.97 -5.00 0.04
CA SER A 70 6.70 -6.03 0.78
C SER A 70 7.08 -5.49 2.14
N GLY A 71 7.39 -6.36 3.10
CA GLY A 71 7.95 -5.99 4.40
C GLY A 71 7.03 -5.23 5.36
N ASN A 72 6.01 -4.49 4.90
CA ASN A 72 5.06 -3.78 5.75
C ASN A 72 4.41 -4.75 6.75
N GLY A 73 4.06 -4.26 7.93
CA GLY A 73 3.40 -5.16 8.87
C GLY A 73 2.65 -4.41 9.93
N ILE A 74 1.55 -4.99 10.38
CA ILE A 74 0.94 -4.65 11.67
C ILE A 74 1.57 -5.47 12.81
N ARG A 75 2.89 -5.72 12.71
CA ARG A 75 3.74 -6.74 13.42
C ARG A 75 3.96 -8.09 12.70
N ARG A 76 4.05 -8.06 11.36
CA ARG A 76 4.51 -9.14 10.43
C ARG A 76 3.61 -10.38 10.29
N CYS A 77 2.67 -10.29 9.35
CA CYS A 77 2.31 -11.35 8.41
C CYS A 77 1.67 -10.67 7.19
N GLY A 78 2.35 -10.71 6.02
CA GLY A 78 1.87 -10.53 4.64
C GLY A 78 0.90 -9.41 4.21
N ARG A 79 0.29 -8.64 5.11
CA ARG A 79 -0.88 -7.81 4.78
C ARG A 79 -0.48 -6.43 4.27
N ALA A 80 -0.27 -6.40 2.96
CA ALA A 80 0.02 -5.24 2.14
C ALA A 80 -1.13 -4.20 2.11
N TYR A 81 -2.39 -4.65 2.27
CA TYR A 81 -3.60 -3.82 2.14
C TYR A 81 -4.58 -4.07 3.30
N ARG A 82 -5.28 -3.02 3.78
CA ARG A 82 -6.49 -3.13 4.62
C ARG A 82 -7.63 -2.32 3.99
N CYS A 83 -8.74 -3.00 3.68
CA CYS A 83 -10.03 -2.41 3.31
C CYS A 83 -11.05 -2.75 4.40
N ASN A 84 -11.92 -1.80 4.78
CA ASN A 84 -12.83 -1.96 5.92
C ASN A 84 -14.03 -2.89 5.60
N GLY A 85 -13.77 -4.18 5.37
CA GLY A 85 -14.83 -5.16 5.11
C GLY A 85 -14.42 -6.64 5.02
N GLN A 86 -13.20 -7.02 4.67
CA GLN A 86 -12.72 -8.43 4.65
C GLN A 86 -11.24 -8.47 4.26
N HIS A 87 -10.64 -9.68 4.32
CA HIS A 87 -9.27 -10.09 3.96
C HIS A 87 -8.38 -10.53 5.14
N ASP A 88 -8.92 -11.44 5.94
CA ASP A 88 -8.15 -12.63 6.30
C ASP A 88 -8.25 -13.63 5.14
N HIS A 89 -7.22 -13.68 4.30
CA HIS A 89 -6.94 -14.86 3.50
C HIS A 89 -5.58 -15.37 3.93
N GLY A 90 -5.59 -16.57 4.50
CA GLY A 90 -4.41 -17.33 4.93
C GLY A 90 -3.55 -17.77 3.75
#